data_AF-A0A8T5LQ96-F1
#
_entry.id   AF-A0A8T5LQ96-F1
#
_cell.length_a   1.000
_cell.length_b   1.000
_cell.length_c   1.000
_cell.angle_alpha   90.00
_cell.angle_beta   90.00
_cell.angle_gamma   90.00
#
_symmetry.space_group_name_H-M   'P 1'
#
loop_
_entity.id
_entity.type
_entity.pdbx_description
1 polymer ?
#
loop_
_entity_poly.entity_id
_entity_poly.type
_entity_poly.pdbx_seq_one_letter_code
_entity_poly.pdbx_strand_id
1 'polypeptide(L)'
;MVKTIPWSDLNEPIANVRYKGVWDMQDLYESMVDWFMRKKFKFYEKIYKHKHPSPFGIERQYTWEAIRKENDYVQTKYGIYMHLYDAADVDVVLPSGDKKTYTKGRIWIELKVGIVSDYEGRFSEKQFYSHLKDFYNKYVIRKNFTEGWGPKNRYEMYELKALIERKLKMEADEYEHAHFAGVHKRY
;
A
#
# COMPACT_ATOMS: atom_id res chain seq x y z
N MET A 1 -14.90 -25.21 3.10
CA MET A 1 -15.23 -23.77 3.27
C MET A 1 -14.26 -23.21 4.30
N VAL A 2 -13.19 -22.55 3.85
CA VAL A 2 -12.12 -22.03 4.73
C VAL A 2 -12.67 -20.80 5.44
N LYS A 3 -13.00 -20.93 6.73
CA LYS A 3 -13.40 -19.80 7.57
C LYS A 3 -12.17 -18.92 7.77
N THR A 4 -12.09 -17.81 7.04
CA THR A 4 -11.12 -16.75 7.32
C THR A 4 -11.39 -16.23 8.71
N ILE A 5 -10.42 -16.35 9.61
CA ILE A 5 -10.46 -15.77 10.95
C ILE A 5 -10.68 -14.25 10.76
N PRO A 6 -11.70 -13.64 11.38
CA PRO A 6 -11.91 -12.20 11.30
C PRO A 6 -10.69 -11.48 11.89
N TRP A 7 -10.09 -10.62 11.09
CA TRP A 7 -8.90 -9.84 11.42
C TRP A 7 -9.25 -8.73 12.41
N SER A 8 -9.09 -8.95 13.72
CA SER A 8 -9.27 -7.87 14.71
C SER A 8 -8.33 -7.86 15.92
N ASP A 9 -7.56 -8.92 16.21
CA ASP A 9 -7.03 -9.09 17.58
C ASP A 9 -5.52 -8.82 17.78
N LEU A 10 -4.87 -8.13 16.84
CA LEU A 10 -3.57 -7.51 17.07
C LEU A 10 -3.60 -6.12 16.46
N ASN A 11 -3.20 -5.07 17.21
CA ASN A 11 -3.00 -3.71 16.71
C ASN A 11 -1.99 -3.72 15.55
N GLU A 12 -2.43 -4.03 14.34
CA GLU A 12 -1.62 -3.95 13.13
C GLU A 12 -1.28 -2.47 12.92
N PRO A 13 0.00 -2.13 12.71
CA PRO A 13 0.36 -0.78 12.39
C PRO A 13 -0.33 -0.37 11.09
N ILE A 14 -1.06 0.74 11.15
CA ILE A 14 -1.71 1.36 10.00
C ILE A 14 -0.98 2.66 9.69
N ALA A 15 -0.52 2.80 8.45
CA ALA A 15 -0.02 4.07 7.93
C ALA A 15 -1.01 4.62 6.90
N ASN A 16 -1.29 5.91 7.00
CA ASN A 16 -2.19 6.61 6.08
C ASN A 16 -1.44 7.73 5.37
N VAL A 17 -1.70 7.89 4.07
CA VAL A 17 -1.25 9.02 3.26
C VAL A 17 -2.47 9.65 2.61
N ARG A 18 -2.60 10.97 2.71
CA ARG A 18 -3.65 11.75 2.06
C ARG A 18 -2.99 12.90 1.33
N TYR A 19 -3.28 13.04 0.04
CA TYR A 19 -2.70 14.08 -0.79
C TYR A 19 -3.74 14.64 -1.76
N LYS A 20 -3.63 15.94 -2.05
CA LYS A 20 -4.44 16.65 -3.04
C LYS A 20 -3.49 17.48 -3.89
N GLY A 21 -3.43 17.18 -5.19
CA GLY A 21 -2.48 17.85 -6.07
C GLY A 21 -2.42 17.20 -7.45
N VAL A 22 -1.26 17.35 -8.09
CA VAL A 22 -0.90 16.72 -9.35
C VAL A 22 0.26 15.79 -9.08
N TRP A 23 0.21 14.56 -9.57
CA TRP A 23 1.26 13.57 -9.41
C TRP A 23 1.30 12.62 -10.60
N ASP A 24 2.40 11.90 -10.74
CA ASP A 24 2.55 10.87 -11.78
C ASP A 24 2.01 9.54 -11.23
N MET A 25 0.86 9.10 -11.72
CA MET A 25 0.25 7.86 -11.24
C MET A 25 1.01 6.61 -11.66
N GLN A 26 1.62 6.63 -12.85
CA GLN A 26 2.37 5.50 -13.35
C GLN A 26 3.65 5.31 -12.52
N ASP A 27 4.40 6.40 -12.29
CA ASP A 27 5.61 6.36 -11.47
C ASP A 27 5.32 5.97 -10.01
N LEU A 28 4.21 6.44 -9.44
CA LEU A 28 3.79 6.02 -8.09
C LEU A 28 3.50 4.51 -8.04
N TYR A 29 2.72 4.01 -9.00
CA TYR A 29 2.38 2.59 -9.10
C TYR A 29 3.63 1.72 -9.22
N GLU A 30 4.48 2.01 -10.21
CA GLU A 30 5.70 1.26 -10.50
C GLU A 30 6.66 1.29 -9.31
N SER A 31 6.86 2.45 -8.70
CA SER A 31 7.74 2.60 -7.54
C SER A 31 7.29 1.75 -6.35
N MET A 32 5.98 1.66 -6.10
CA MET A 32 5.42 0.81 -5.04
C MET A 32 5.61 -0.67 -5.35
N VAL A 33 5.29 -1.12 -6.57
CA VAL A 33 5.48 -2.51 -7.01
C VAL A 33 6.95 -2.91 -6.91
N ASP A 34 7.84 -2.09 -7.44
CA ASP A 34 9.28 -2.30 -7.39
C ASP A 34 9.81 -2.39 -5.96
N TRP A 35 9.28 -1.58 -5.04
CA TRP A 35 9.64 -1.67 -3.64
C TRP A 35 9.29 -3.04 -3.05
N PHE A 36 8.09 -3.55 -3.32
CA PHE A 36 7.68 -4.89 -2.88
C PHE A 36 8.55 -5.99 -3.50
N MET A 37 8.84 -5.89 -4.81
CA MET A 37 9.67 -6.86 -5.52
C MET A 37 11.11 -6.91 -4.97
N ARG A 38 11.74 -5.74 -4.75
CA ARG A 38 13.09 -5.66 -4.14
C ARG A 38 13.12 -6.26 -2.74
N LYS A 39 12.03 -6.13 -1.97
CA LYS A 39 11.88 -6.71 -0.63
C LYS A 39 11.43 -8.17 -0.64
N LYS A 40 11.38 -8.81 -1.82
CA LYS A 40 11.01 -10.21 -2.06
C LYS A 40 9.57 -10.56 -1.68
N PHE A 41 8.65 -9.59 -1.74
CA PHE A 41 7.23 -9.87 -1.63
C PHE A 41 6.68 -10.37 -2.97
N LYS A 42 5.75 -11.32 -2.91
CA LYS A 42 4.86 -11.63 -4.02
C LYS A 42 3.73 -10.61 -3.99
N PHE A 43 3.58 -9.86 -5.08
CA PHE A 43 2.59 -8.79 -5.20
C PHE A 43 1.36 -9.27 -5.98
N TYR A 44 0.18 -8.90 -5.49
CA TYR A 44 -1.11 -9.28 -6.05
C TYR A 44 -2.05 -8.08 -6.10
N GLU A 45 -2.52 -7.74 -7.30
CA GLU A 45 -3.63 -6.80 -7.45
C GLU A 45 -4.96 -7.55 -7.31
N LYS A 46 -5.74 -7.23 -6.27
CA LYS A 46 -6.98 -7.96 -5.94
C LYS A 46 -8.20 -7.34 -6.57
N ILE A 47 -8.32 -6.01 -6.50
CA ILE A 47 -9.51 -5.29 -6.93
C ILE A 47 -9.09 -4.02 -7.65
N TYR A 48 -9.60 -3.88 -8.87
CA TYR A 48 -9.67 -2.63 -9.59
C TYR A 48 -11.16 -2.27 -9.76
N LYS A 49 -11.63 -1.22 -9.10
CA LYS A 49 -12.99 -0.69 -9.28
C LYS A 49 -12.91 0.68 -9.94
N HIS A 50 -13.46 0.75 -11.15
CA HIS A 50 -13.69 2.01 -11.85
C HIS A 50 -15.17 2.35 -11.72
N LYS A 51 -15.50 3.39 -10.94
CA LYS A 51 -16.89 3.87 -10.90
C LYS A 51 -17.15 4.80 -12.08
N HIS A 52 -18.36 4.75 -12.62
CA HIS A 52 -18.76 5.62 -13.73
C HIS A 52 -18.54 7.10 -13.37
N PRO A 53 -18.12 7.93 -14.35
CA PRO A 53 -17.87 9.35 -14.12
C PRO A 53 -19.12 10.01 -13.57
N SER A 54 -19.02 10.54 -12.36
CA SER A 54 -20.05 11.43 -11.81
C SER A 54 -19.76 12.85 -12.28
N PRO A 55 -20.69 13.82 -12.10
CA PRO A 55 -20.42 15.23 -12.35
C PRO A 55 -19.18 15.78 -11.60
N PHE A 56 -18.71 15.06 -10.57
CA PHE A 56 -17.59 15.44 -9.72
C PHE A 56 -16.25 14.81 -10.14
N GLY A 57 -16.24 13.91 -11.14
CA GLY A 57 -15.03 13.28 -11.68
C GLY A 57 -15.04 11.75 -11.58
N ILE A 58 -13.89 11.14 -11.91
CA ILE A 58 -13.69 9.68 -11.89
C ILE A 58 -13.22 9.27 -10.49
N GLU A 59 -13.91 8.30 -9.89
CA GLU A 59 -13.43 7.58 -8.70
C GLU A 59 -12.78 6.27 -9.10
N ARG A 60 -11.53 6.04 -8.65
CA ARG A 60 -10.79 4.79 -8.87
C ARG A 60 -10.41 4.21 -7.52
N GLN A 61 -10.62 2.91 -7.34
CA GLN A 61 -10.20 2.18 -6.14
C GLN A 61 -9.32 0.99 -6.51
N TYR A 62 -8.21 0.89 -5.80
CA TYR A 62 -7.23 -0.18 -5.92
C TYR A 62 -7.12 -0.90 -4.58
N THR A 63 -7.14 -2.23 -4.61
CA THR A 63 -6.82 -3.05 -3.44
C THR A 63 -5.72 -4.01 -3.83
N TRP A 64 -4.57 -3.89 -3.17
CA TRP A 64 -3.43 -4.75 -3.38
C TRP A 64 -3.09 -5.54 -2.13
N GLU A 65 -2.44 -6.67 -2.37
CA GLU A 65 -1.94 -7.57 -1.35
C GLU A 65 -0.50 -7.94 -1.70
N ALA A 66 0.42 -7.84 -0.74
CA ALA A 66 1.78 -8.29 -0.94
C ALA A 66 2.19 -9.26 0.19
N ILE A 67 2.72 -10.43 -0.17
CA ILE A 67 2.99 -11.51 0.78
C ILE A 67 4.45 -11.95 0.69
N ARG A 68 5.12 -12.09 1.83
CA ARG A 68 6.47 -12.65 1.95
C ARG A 68 6.47 -13.74 3.01
N LYS A 69 6.92 -14.94 2.66
CA LYS A 69 7.17 -16.00 3.64
C LYS A 69 8.41 -15.66 4.45
N GLU A 70 8.29 -15.61 5.77
CA GLU A 70 9.46 -15.45 6.66
C GLU A 70 10.02 -16.83 7.04
N ASN A 71 9.14 -17.82 7.24
CA ASN A 71 9.47 -19.24 7.36
C ASN A 71 8.23 -20.11 7.03
N ASP A 72 8.32 -21.43 7.23
CA ASP A 72 7.23 -22.38 6.91
C ASP A 72 5.97 -22.21 7.77
N TYR A 73 6.04 -21.43 8.85
CA TYR A 73 4.93 -21.18 9.76
C TYR A 73 4.43 -19.73 9.70
N VAL A 74 5.27 -18.78 9.30
CA VAL A 74 5.00 -17.34 9.39
C VAL A 74 5.16 -16.66 8.04
N GLN A 75 4.17 -15.86 7.66
CA GLN A 75 4.24 -14.96 6.53
C GLN A 75 3.92 -13.52 6.96
N THR A 76 4.64 -12.56 6.38
CA THR A 76 4.29 -11.14 6.43
C THR A 76 3.30 -10.84 5.31
N LYS A 77 2.23 -10.13 5.62
CA LYS A 77 1.19 -9.73 4.68
C LYS A 77 0.97 -8.22 4.74
N TYR A 78 1.10 -7.55 3.60
CA TYR A 78 0.67 -6.18 3.41
C TYR A 78 -0.71 -6.13 2.75
N GLY A 79 -1.58 -5.28 3.28
CA GLY A 79 -2.79 -4.83 2.62
C GLY A 79 -2.63 -3.36 2.24
N ILE A 80 -2.83 -3.04 0.97
CA ILE A 80 -2.79 -1.67 0.46
C ILE A 80 -4.15 -1.34 -0.12
N TYR A 81 -4.75 -0.27 0.38
CA TYR A 81 -5.97 0.30 -0.18
C TYR A 81 -5.67 1.68 -0.70
N MET A 82 -5.97 1.93 -1.98
CA MET A 82 -5.86 3.27 -2.57
C MET A 82 -7.21 3.70 -3.11
N HIS A 83 -7.57 4.94 -2.82
CA HIS A 83 -8.78 5.56 -3.31
C HIS A 83 -8.45 6.92 -3.91
N LEU A 84 -8.78 7.08 -5.18
CA LEU A 84 -8.68 8.33 -5.92
C LEU A 84 -10.06 8.96 -6.01
N TYR A 85 -10.14 10.24 -5.69
CA TYR A 85 -11.32 11.06 -5.86
C TYR A 85 -11.04 12.16 -6.88
N ASP A 86 -12.05 12.44 -7.71
CA ASP A 86 -12.04 13.48 -8.74
C ASP A 86 -10.79 13.41 -9.63
N ALA A 87 -10.35 12.20 -9.97
CA ALA A 87 -9.14 12.00 -10.75
C ALA A 87 -9.38 12.42 -12.21
N ALA A 88 -8.51 13.29 -12.71
CA ALA A 88 -8.47 13.71 -14.10
C ALA A 88 -7.02 13.62 -14.61
N ASP A 89 -6.85 13.12 -15.82
CA ASP A 89 -5.55 13.06 -16.47
C ASP A 89 -5.25 14.42 -17.12
N VAL A 90 -4.04 14.95 -16.90
CA VAL A 90 -3.59 16.25 -17.40
C VAL A 90 -2.25 16.08 -18.11
N ASP A 91 -2.17 16.53 -19.36
CA ASP A 91 -0.95 16.48 -20.14
C ASP A 91 -0.08 17.71 -19.87
N VAL A 92 1.17 17.49 -19.48
CA VAL A 92 2.18 18.52 -19.26
C VAL A 92 3.23 18.41 -20.34
N VAL A 93 3.55 19.55 -20.96
CA VAL A 93 4.69 19.67 -21.87
C VAL A 93 5.92 20.03 -21.04
N LEU A 94 6.91 19.15 -21.01
CA LEU A 94 8.19 19.40 -20.38
C LEU A 94 8.99 20.44 -21.17
N PRO A 95 9.96 21.14 -20.55
CA PRO A 95 10.87 22.04 -21.27
C PRO A 95 11.61 21.38 -22.44
N SER A 96 11.76 20.04 -22.43
CA SER A 96 12.33 19.25 -23.53
C SER A 96 11.42 19.14 -24.76
N GLY A 97 10.14 19.52 -24.65
CA GLY A 97 9.12 19.32 -25.68
C GLY A 97 8.34 18.02 -25.53
N ASP A 98 8.75 17.12 -24.62
CA ASP A 98 8.06 15.86 -24.37
C ASP A 98 6.75 16.07 -23.62
N LYS A 99 5.72 15.32 -24.00
CA LYS A 99 4.44 15.30 -23.28
C LYS A 99 4.45 14.18 -22.25
N LYS A 100 4.14 14.52 -21.00
CA LYS A 100 3.93 13.54 -19.93
C LYS A 100 2.55 13.73 -19.32
N THR A 101 1.82 12.63 -19.19
CA THR A 101 0.50 12.63 -18.56
C THR A 101 0.66 12.50 -17.05
N TYR A 102 0.02 13.40 -16.32
CA TYR A 102 -0.08 13.40 -14.87
C TYR A 102 -1.53 13.18 -14.45
N THR A 103 -1.74 12.78 -13.20
CA THR A 103 -3.07 12.71 -12.60
C THR A 103 -3.24 13.88 -11.64
N LYS A 104 -4.33 14.62 -11.79
CA LYS A 104 -4.80 15.65 -10.86
C LYS A 104 -5.98 15.12 -10.07
N GLY A 105 -5.98 15.30 -8.75
CA GLY A 105 -7.12 14.90 -7.93
C GLY A 105 -6.81 14.84 -6.44
N ARG A 106 -7.52 13.96 -5.73
CA ARG A 106 -7.25 13.61 -4.33
C ARG A 106 -6.95 12.12 -4.25
N ILE A 107 -5.95 11.75 -3.47
CA ILE A 107 -5.58 10.35 -3.25
C ILE A 107 -5.51 10.07 -1.75
N TRP A 108 -6.09 8.93 -1.34
CA TRP A 108 -5.97 8.37 -0.01
C TRP A 108 -5.39 6.97 -0.14
N ILE A 109 -4.28 6.72 0.56
CA ILE A 109 -3.62 5.42 0.61
C ILE A 109 -3.58 4.97 2.07
N GLU A 110 -4.06 3.75 2.31
CA GLU A 110 -3.98 3.06 3.59
C GLU A 110 -3.06 1.85 3.43
N LEU A 111 -2.04 1.79 4.27
CA LEU A 111 -1.09 0.70 4.37
C LEU A 111 -1.33 -0.05 5.67
N LYS A 112 -1.55 -1.35 5.58
CA LYS A 112 -1.63 -2.28 6.72
C LYS A 112 -0.57 -3.34 6.56
N VAL A 113 0.13 -3.65 7.65
CA VAL A 113 1.03 -4.80 7.68
C VAL A 113 0.72 -5.69 8.87
N GLY A 114 0.52 -6.97 8.57
CA GLY A 114 0.23 -8.01 9.53
C GLY A 114 1.20 -9.17 9.39
N ILE A 115 1.25 -9.99 10.45
CA ILE A 115 1.96 -11.26 10.44
C ILE A 115 0.92 -12.36 10.59
N VAL A 116 0.94 -13.31 9.66
CA VAL A 116 0.04 -14.45 9.65
C VAL A 116 0.84 -15.68 10.07
N SER A 117 0.43 -16.28 11.18
CA SER A 117 0.98 -17.56 11.66
C SER A 117 0.11 -18.71 11.18
N ASP A 118 0.72 -19.88 10.99
CA ASP A 118 0.06 -21.10 10.51
C ASP A 118 -0.73 -20.84 9.21
N TYR A 119 -0.10 -20.14 8.26
CA TYR A 119 -0.78 -19.73 7.02
C TYR A 119 -1.19 -20.90 6.12
N GLU A 120 -0.60 -22.09 6.34
CA GLU A 120 -0.97 -23.34 5.68
C GLU A 120 -2.02 -24.15 6.46
N GLY A 121 -2.45 -23.67 7.64
CA GLY A 121 -3.51 -24.27 8.44
C GLY A 121 -3.16 -25.60 9.10
N ARG A 122 -1.90 -26.04 9.05
CA ARG A 122 -1.42 -27.36 9.51
C ARG A 122 -1.72 -27.63 10.98
N PHE A 123 -1.79 -26.58 11.81
CA PHE A 123 -2.05 -26.72 13.24
C PHE A 123 -3.51 -26.48 13.64
N SER A 124 -4.36 -26.04 12.70
CA SER A 124 -5.75 -25.67 12.97
C SER A 124 -6.77 -26.80 12.80
N GLU A 125 -6.36 -27.95 12.24
CA GLU A 125 -7.29 -29.04 11.87
C GLU A 125 -7.72 -29.94 13.04
N LYS A 126 -6.91 -30.07 14.10
CA LYS A 126 -7.25 -30.90 15.29
C LYS A 126 -7.08 -30.13 16.59
N GLN A 127 -7.96 -30.40 17.55
CA GLN A 127 -8.03 -29.71 18.85
C GLN A 127 -6.75 -29.84 19.70
N PHE A 128 -5.99 -30.93 19.55
CA PHE A 128 -4.67 -31.05 20.17
C PHE A 128 -3.63 -30.09 19.56
N TYR A 129 -3.65 -29.95 18.23
CA TYR A 129 -2.71 -29.08 17.53
C TYR A 129 -2.99 -27.60 17.76
N SER A 130 -4.24 -27.20 18.05
CA SER A 130 -4.55 -25.82 18.45
C SER A 130 -3.92 -25.45 19.79
N HIS A 131 -3.89 -26.36 20.78
CA HIS A 131 -3.19 -26.10 22.04
C HIS A 131 -1.66 -26.03 21.87
N LEU A 132 -1.10 -26.85 21.00
CA LEU A 132 0.33 -26.78 20.66
C LEU A 132 0.66 -25.47 19.92
N LYS A 133 -0.22 -25.01 19.04
CA LYS A 133 -0.13 -23.72 18.35
C LYS A 133 -0.08 -22.57 19.35
N ASP A 134 -0.97 -22.57 20.35
CA ASP A 134 -1.01 -21.54 21.38
C ASP A 134 0.28 -21.53 22.22
N PHE A 135 0.78 -22.71 22.60
CA PHE A 135 2.07 -22.85 23.30
C PHE A 135 3.24 -22.32 22.44
N TYR A 136 3.32 -22.74 21.18
CA TYR A 136 4.39 -22.34 20.26
C TYR A 136 4.38 -20.82 20.03
N ASN A 137 3.20 -20.24 19.77
CA ASN A 137 3.03 -18.80 19.61
C ASN A 137 3.41 -18.03 20.88
N LYS A 138 2.98 -18.50 22.06
CA LYS A 138 3.18 -17.79 23.34
C LYS A 138 4.60 -17.86 23.86
N TYR A 139 5.31 -18.97 23.66
CA TYR A 139 6.61 -19.21 24.29
C TYR A 139 7.79 -19.24 23.32
N VAL A 140 7.59 -19.71 22.08
CA VAL A 140 8.70 -19.86 21.13
C VAL A 140 8.80 -18.67 20.19
N ILE A 141 7.69 -18.28 19.57
CA ILE A 141 7.71 -17.22 18.56
C ILE A 141 7.50 -15.83 19.14
N ARG A 142 7.02 -15.72 20.39
CA ARG A 142 6.74 -14.42 21.03
C ARG A 142 7.91 -13.44 20.89
N LYS A 143 9.14 -13.89 21.14
CA LYS A 143 10.35 -13.05 20.99
C LYS A 143 10.56 -12.58 19.55
N ASN A 144 10.36 -13.46 18.57
CA ASN A 144 10.46 -13.11 17.15
C ASN A 144 9.37 -12.12 16.71
N PHE A 145 8.16 -12.21 17.28
CA PHE A 145 7.10 -11.22 17.04
C PHE A 145 7.44 -9.86 17.65
N THR A 146 7.86 -9.83 18.92
CA THR A 146 8.07 -8.57 19.66
C THR A 146 9.33 -7.83 19.25
N GLU A 147 10.43 -8.56 19.03
CA GLU A 147 11.76 -7.98 18.80
C GLU A 147 12.22 -8.11 17.35
N GLY A 148 11.70 -9.08 16.59
CA GLY A 148 12.11 -9.36 15.22
C GLY A 148 11.19 -8.75 14.17
N TRP A 149 10.15 -9.50 13.79
CA TRP A 149 9.29 -9.17 12.65
C TRP A 149 8.40 -7.95 12.89
N GLY A 150 7.88 -7.74 14.09
CA GLY A 150 7.01 -6.59 14.40
C GLY A 150 7.71 -5.24 14.15
N PRO A 151 8.86 -4.98 14.78
CA PRO A 151 9.65 -3.76 14.53
C PRO A 151 10.11 -3.64 13.07
N LYS A 152 10.61 -4.72 12.47
CA LYS A 152 11.04 -4.75 11.06
C LYS A 152 9.91 -4.36 10.12
N ASN A 153 8.73 -4.97 10.27
CA ASN A 153 7.57 -4.70 9.41
C ASN A 153 7.07 -3.27 9.59
N ARG A 154 7.09 -2.72 10.81
CA ARG A 154 6.79 -1.30 11.04
C ARG A 154 7.77 -0.38 10.31
N TYR A 155 9.06 -0.66 10.41
CA TYR A 155 10.09 0.12 9.73
C TYR A 155 9.92 0.06 8.20
N GLU A 156 9.74 -1.14 7.65
CA GLU A 156 9.49 -1.34 6.22
C GLU A 156 8.20 -0.60 5.76
N MET A 157 7.15 -0.59 6.57
CA MET A 157 5.92 0.16 6.27
C MET A 157 6.15 1.67 6.23
N TYR A 158 6.93 2.22 7.17
CA TYR A 158 7.27 3.64 7.16
C TYR A 158 8.23 4.00 6.01
N GLU A 159 9.13 3.10 5.63
CA GLU A 159 9.97 3.25 4.43
C GLU A 159 9.11 3.35 3.16
N LEU A 160 8.10 2.47 3.02
CA LEU A 160 7.14 2.54 1.93
C LEU A 160 6.30 3.81 1.98
N LYS A 161 5.83 4.22 3.16
CA LYS A 161 5.10 5.49 3.34
C LYS A 161 5.94 6.68 2.86
N ALA A 162 7.20 6.76 3.27
CA ALA A 162 8.11 7.84 2.85
C ALA A 162 8.39 7.82 1.35
N LEU A 163 8.50 6.63 0.73
CA LEU A 163 8.59 6.51 -0.73
C LEU A 163 7.34 7.09 -1.42
N ILE A 164 6.15 6.76 -0.93
CA ILE A 164 4.89 7.27 -1.46
C ILE A 164 4.82 8.80 -1.32
N GLU A 165 5.14 9.34 -0.15
CA GLU A 165 5.11 10.79 0.11
C GLU A 165 6.07 11.55 -0.81
N ARG A 166 7.28 11.01 -1.06
CA ARG A 166 8.22 11.54 -2.04
C ARG A 166 7.66 11.52 -3.46
N LYS A 167 7.06 10.41 -3.88
CA LYS A 167 6.47 10.25 -5.23
C LYS A 167 5.26 11.16 -5.44
N LEU A 168 4.54 11.47 -4.37
CA LEU A 168 3.47 12.46 -4.36
C LEU A 168 3.98 13.91 -4.23
N LYS A 169 5.30 14.14 -4.21
CA LYS A 169 5.94 15.46 -4.02
C LYS A 169 5.43 16.18 -2.76
N MET A 170 5.20 15.44 -1.67
CA MET A 170 4.80 16.02 -0.37
C MET A 170 5.99 16.59 0.41
N GLU A 171 7.22 16.26 0.01
CA GLU A 171 8.43 16.95 0.45
C GLU A 171 8.60 18.21 -0.41
N ALA A 172 8.93 19.33 0.23
CA ALA A 172 8.83 20.68 -0.33
C ALA A 172 9.64 20.89 -1.63
N ASP A 173 9.01 20.65 -2.78
CA ASP A 173 9.39 21.29 -4.04
C ASP A 173 8.62 22.62 -4.14
N GLU A 174 9.12 23.65 -3.46
CA GLU A 174 8.63 25.03 -3.51
C GLU A 174 8.65 25.66 -4.93
N TYR A 175 9.13 24.96 -5.96
CA TYR A 175 9.47 25.58 -7.24
C TYR A 175 8.60 25.19 -8.45
N GLU A 176 7.70 24.22 -8.39
CA GLU A 176 6.96 23.82 -9.60
C GLU A 176 5.52 24.33 -9.70
N HIS A 177 4.88 24.72 -8.60
CA HIS A 177 3.48 25.15 -8.63
C HIS A 177 3.23 26.48 -9.37
N ALA A 178 4.26 27.31 -9.56
CA ALA A 178 4.15 28.57 -10.31
C ALA A 178 3.99 28.35 -11.83
N HIS A 179 4.52 27.26 -12.39
CA HIS A 179 4.45 27.00 -13.83
C HIS A 179 3.17 26.30 -14.27
N PHE A 180 2.49 25.58 -13.38
CA PHE A 180 1.25 24.85 -13.70
C PHE A 180 -0.02 25.71 -13.71
N ALA A 181 0.02 26.93 -13.17
CA ALA A 181 -1.12 27.83 -13.12
C ALA A 181 -1.28 28.72 -14.38
N GLY A 182 -0.38 28.60 -15.37
CA GLY A 182 -0.20 29.59 -16.44
C GLY A 182 -0.87 29.33 -17.79
N VAL A 183 -1.71 28.31 -17.98
CA VAL A 183 -2.33 28.04 -19.30
C VAL A 183 -3.84 28.31 -19.28
N HIS A 184 -4.18 29.59 -19.15
CA HIS A 184 -5.45 30.15 -19.60
C HIS A 184 -5.17 31.52 -20.24
N LYS A 185 -4.61 31.53 -21.45
CA LYS A 185 -4.77 32.68 -22.33
C LYS A 185 -6.17 32.60 -22.93
N ARG A 186 -7.10 33.40 -22.37
CA ARG A 186 -8.32 33.79 -23.06
C ARG A 186 -7.94 34.70 -24.23
N TYR A 187 -8.50 34.38 -25.40
CA TYR A 187 -8.61 35.12 -26.67
C TYR A 187 -7.63 36.27 -26.94
#